data_AF-A0A3S5JPF6-F1
#
_entry.id   AF-A0A3S5JPF6-F1
#
_cell.length_a   1.000
_cell.length_b   1.000
_cell.length_c   1.000
_cell.angle_alpha   90.00
_cell.angle_beta   90.00
_cell.angle_gamma   90.00
#
_symmetry.space_group_name_H-M   'P 1'
#
loop_
_entity.id
_entity.type
_entity.pdbx_description
1 polymer ?
#
loop_
_entity_poly.entity_id
_entity_poly.type
_entity_poly.pdbx_seq_one_letter_code
_entity_poly.pdbx_strand_id
1 'polypeptide(L)' 'MNSTIILSVFLIGICFLGICVKILVKKNGQFSGTCASNNPLLNKNGEKCSYCGAEPDEFCKQEENPSEK' A
#
# COMPACT_ATOMS: atom_id res chain seq x y z
N MET A 1 19.18 -21.30 -21.88
CA MET A 1 18.54 -20.27 -21.04
C MET A 1 17.58 -19.51 -21.92
N ASN A 2 16.27 -19.66 -21.69
CA ASN A 2 15.25 -19.29 -22.66
C ASN A 2 15.08 -17.76 -22.68
N SER A 3 15.02 -17.15 -23.85
CA SER A 3 14.92 -15.69 -24.01
C SER A 3 13.71 -15.09 -23.29
N THR A 4 12.64 -15.87 -23.15
CA THR A 4 11.43 -15.51 -22.38
C THR A 4 11.71 -15.31 -20.90
N ILE A 5 12.61 -16.10 -20.30
CA ILE A 5 12.98 -16.01 -18.89
C ILE A 5 13.83 -14.77 -18.63
N ILE A 6 14.74 -14.45 -19.54
CA ILE A 6 15.59 -13.25 -19.42
C ILE A 6 14.72 -11.99 -19.50
N LEU A 7 13.78 -11.97 -20.44
CA LEU A 7 12.87 -10.84 -20.61
C LEU A 7 11.92 -10.66 -19.41
N SER A 8 11.38 -11.75 -18.86
CA SER A 8 10.46 -11.67 -17.72
C SER A 8 11.17 -11.19 -16.44
N VAL A 9 12.35 -11.71 -16.14
CA VAL A 9 13.14 -11.29 -14.98
C VAL A 9 13.54 -9.82 -15.10
N PHE A 10 13.92 -9.38 -16.31
CA PHE A 10 14.25 -7.98 -16.57
C PHE A 10 13.05 -7.05 -16.31
N LEU A 11 11.86 -7.40 -16.82
CA LEU A 11 10.65 -6.59 -16.64
C LEU A 11 10.25 -6.47 -15.16
N ILE A 12 10.32 -7.58 -14.43
CA ILE A 12 10.04 -7.62 -12.99
C ILE A 12 11.06 -6.77 -12.23
N GLY A 13 12.35 -6.87 -12.58
CA GLY A 13 13.41 -6.07 -11.98
C GLY A 13 13.18 -4.57 -12.11
N ILE A 14 12.72 -4.09 -13.28
CA ILE A 14 12.37 -2.69 -13.49
C ILE A 14 11.20 -2.26 -12.61
N CYS A 15 10.16 -3.09 -12.47
CA CYS A 15 9.02 -2.79 -11.60
C CYS A 15 9.46 -2.58 -10.14
N PHE A 16 10.31 -3.47 -9.61
CA PHE A 16 10.84 -3.33 -8.26
C PHE A 16 11.73 -2.09 -8.12
N LEU A 17 12.58 -1.81 -9.11
CA LEU A 17 13.40 -0.60 -9.12
C LEU A 17 12.52 0.68 -9.03
N GLY A 18 11.42 0.72 -9.78
CA GLY A 18 10.46 1.83 -9.76
C GLY A 18 9.77 2.02 -8.41
N ILE A 19 9.40 0.93 -7.73
CA ILE A 19 8.80 0.97 -6.38
C ILE A 19 9.83 1.50 -5.37
N CYS A 20 11.07 1.02 -5.42
CA CYS A 20 12.15 1.46 -4.53
C CYS A 20 12.46 2.95 -4.69
N VAL A 21 12.57 3.45 -5.93
CA VAL A 21 12.77 4.88 -6.19
C VAL A 21 11.62 5.70 -5.63
N LYS A 22 10.37 5.22 -5.76
CA LYS A 22 9.20 5.90 -5.21
C LYS A 22 9.26 6.03 -3.68
N ILE A 23 9.79 5.04 -2.97
CA ILE A 23 10.00 5.10 -1.51
C ILE A 23 11.00 6.19 -1.14
N LEU A 24 12.13 6.27 -1.87
CA LEU A 24 13.18 7.26 -1.61
C LEU A 24 12.73 8.70 -1.93
N VAL A 25 11.88 8.87 -2.95
CA VAL A 25 11.37 10.20 -3.37
C VAL A 25 10.21 10.67 -2.48
N LYS A 26 9.51 9.76 -1.77
CA LYS A 26 8.37 10.15 -0.93
C LYS A 26 8.85 10.76 0.39
N LYS A 27 8.64 12.07 0.57
CA LYS A 27 8.88 12.76 1.84
C LYS A 27 8.13 12.05 2.98
N ASN A 28 8.86 11.64 4.02
CA ASN A 28 8.43 10.87 5.19
C ASN A 28 8.25 9.35 5.02
N GLY A 29 8.54 8.74 3.87
CA GLY A 29 8.62 7.28 3.72
C GLY A 29 7.32 6.49 3.98
N GLN A 30 6.22 7.16 4.32
CA GLN A 30 4.96 6.51 4.65
C GLN A 30 4.13 6.25 3.39
N PHE A 31 3.74 5.01 3.16
CA PHE A 31 2.73 4.69 2.16
C PHE A 31 1.38 5.21 2.66
N SER A 32 0.75 6.11 1.91
CA SER A 32 -0.54 6.69 2.29
C SER A 32 -1.57 5.58 2.12
N GLY A 33 -2.18 5.14 3.21
CA GLY A 33 -3.18 4.07 3.20
C GLY A 33 -2.58 2.71 2.82
N THR A 34 -1.89 2.07 3.78
CA THR A 34 -1.54 0.63 3.66
C THR A 34 -2.79 -0.25 3.53
N CYS A 35 -3.96 0.28 3.92
CA CYS A 35 -5.28 -0.27 3.66
C CYS A 35 -5.96 0.45 2.48
N ALA A 36 -6.58 -0.30 1.56
CA ALA A 36 -7.30 0.25 0.42
C ALA A 36 -8.43 1.24 0.82
N SER A 37 -9.08 0.99 1.96
CA SER A 37 -10.14 1.86 2.49
C SER A 37 -9.60 3.21 3.04
N ASN A 38 -8.32 3.29 3.37
CA ASN A 38 -7.65 4.53 3.82
C ASN A 38 -6.84 5.18 2.70
N ASN A 39 -6.94 4.69 1.46
CA ASN A 39 -6.24 5.30 0.34
C ASN A 39 -6.87 6.66 0.02
N PRO A 40 -6.15 7.80 0.14
CA PRO A 40 -6.71 9.14 -0.10
C PRO A 40 -7.21 9.35 -1.54
N LEU A 41 -6.78 8.51 -2.48
CA LEU A 41 -7.25 8.55 -3.86
C LEU A 41 -8.66 7.96 -4.02
N LEU A 42 -9.01 6.99 -3.17
CA LEU A 42 -10.31 6.30 -3.14
C LEU A 42 -11.25 6.92 -2.11
N ASN A 43 -10.72 7.19 -0.91
CA ASN A 43 -11.43 7.77 0.21
C ASN A 43 -11.24 9.30 0.25
N LYS A 44 -11.96 9.98 -0.65
CA LYS A 44 -11.88 11.45 -0.81
C LYS A 44 -12.62 12.21 0.30
N ASN A 45 -13.56 11.55 0.97
CA ASN A 45 -14.40 12.16 2.00
C ASN A 45 -13.81 11.99 3.42
N GLY A 46 -12.66 11.31 3.56
CA GLY A 46 -12.03 11.06 4.85
C GLY A 46 -12.87 10.15 5.75
N GLU A 47 -13.61 9.22 5.16
CA GLU A 47 -14.46 8.28 5.87
C GLU A 47 -13.62 7.29 6.68
N LYS A 48 -14.16 6.80 7.80
CA LYS A 48 -13.49 5.76 8.58
C LYS A 48 -13.41 4.47 7.76
N CYS A 49 -12.36 3.68 7.98
CA CYS A 49 -12.20 2.39 7.33
C CYS A 49 -13.42 1.51 7.63
N SER A 50 -14.20 1.14 6.61
CA SER A 50 -15.40 0.31 6.81
C SER A 50 -15.07 -1.11 7.28
N TYR A 51 -13.79 -1.50 7.23
CA TYR A 51 -13.32 -2.82 7.60
C TYR A 51 -12.80 -2.92 9.05
N CYS A 52 -12.21 -1.85 9.58
CA CYS A 52 -11.60 -1.85 10.92
C CYS A 52 -11.88 -0.60 11.77
N GLY A 53 -12.69 0.34 11.28
CA GLY A 53 -13.09 1.54 12.00
C GLY A 53 -11.99 2.61 12.19
N ALA A 54 -10.75 2.33 11.77
CA ALA A 54 -9.63 3.26 11.88
C ALA A 54 -9.86 4.57 11.12
N GLU A 55 -9.41 5.69 11.69
CA GLU A 55 -9.37 6.96 10.96
C GLU A 55 -8.30 6.93 9.85
N PRO A 56 -8.37 7.82 8.83
CA PRO A 56 -7.47 7.79 7.67
C PRO A 56 -5.97 7.86 8.01
N ASP A 57 -5.62 8.53 9.10
CA ASP A 57 -4.25 8.69 9.62
C ASP A 57 -3.85 7.62 10.65
N GLU A 58 -4.78 6.75 11.06
CA GLU A 58 -4.51 5.69 12.04
C GLU A 58 -4.10 4.37 11.36
N PHE A 59 -3.32 3.58 12.09
CA PHE A 59 -3.04 2.19 11.70
C PHE A 59 -4.28 1.30 11.91
N CYS A 60 -4.32 0.18 11.19
CA CYS A 60 -5.42 -0.77 11.28
C CYS A 60 -5.56 -1.33 12.72
N LYS A 61 -6.76 -1.23 13.28
CA LYS A 61 -7.08 -1.57 14.69
C LYS A 61 -7.50 -3.03 14.92
N GLN A 62 -7.33 -3.89 13.94
CA GLN A 62 -7.89 -5.25 13.98
C GLN A 62 -7.31 -6.14 15.08
N GLU A 63 -6.06 -5.92 15.47
CA GLU A 63 -5.39 -6.74 16.51
C GLU A 63 -5.75 -6.29 17.94
N GLU A 64 -6.17 -5.03 18.12
CA GLU A 64 -6.51 -4.48 19.44
C GLU A 64 -7.98 -4.69 19.84
N ASN A 65 -8.89 -4.95 18.88
CA ASN A 65 -10.29 -5.28 19.15
C ASN A 65 -10.79 -6.47 18.31
N PRO A 66 -10.57 -7.72 18.77
CA PRO A 66 -11.08 -8.93 18.12
C PRO A 66 -12.62 -9.08 18.13
N SER A 67 -13.33 -8.21 18.86
CA SER A 67 -14.78 -8.35 19.14
C SER A 67 -15.71 -7.57 18.21
N GLU A 68 -15.20 -6.74 17.30
CA GLU A 68 -16.06 -6.05 16.31
C GLU A 68 -15.94 -6.78 14.97
N LYS A 69 -16.71 -7.87 14.86
CA LYS A 69 -16.91 -8.65 13.64
C LYS A 69 -18.36 -8.58 13.22
#